data_AF-A0A928XC00-F1
#
_entry.id   AF-A0A928XC00-F1
#
_cell.length_a   1.000
_cell.length_b   1.000
_cell.length_c   1.000
_cell.angle_alpha   90.00
_cell.angle_beta   90.00
_cell.angle_gamma   90.00
#
_symmetry.space_group_name_H-M   'P 1'
#
loop_
_entity.id
_entity.type
_entity.pdbx_description
1 polymer ?
#
loop_
_entity_poly.entity_id
_entity_poly.type
_entity_poly.pdbx_seq_one_letter_code
_entity_poly.pdbx_strand_id
1 'polypeptide(L)'
;MAPRRSLTEGIKSSPSLDAETVKQFVHQGQDPEPATETKINALPQTQTTSSVPTRLGKVPFSLRMRTDYAQALKRASLERQLSGIKPNTLQDIMEQAIEPWLKEHGYLP
;
A
#
# COMPACT_ATOMS: atom_id res chain seq x y z
N MET A 1 -11.95 -0.10 38.70
CA MET A 1 -12.11 -0.18 37.22
C MET A 1 -13.30 0.67 36.83
N ALA A 2 -13.12 1.72 36.04
CA ALA A 2 -14.23 2.57 35.60
C ALA A 2 -15.17 1.78 34.66
N PRO A 3 -16.51 1.94 34.77
CA PRO A 3 -17.44 1.26 33.89
C PRO A 3 -17.27 1.77 32.45
N ARG A 4 -17.20 0.84 31.50
CA ARG A 4 -17.13 1.13 30.07
C ARG A 4 -18.47 1.72 29.62
N ARG A 5 -18.46 2.95 29.10
CA ARG A 5 -19.64 3.57 28.49
C ARG A 5 -20.06 2.82 27.23
N SER A 6 -21.36 2.70 27.00
CA SER A 6 -21.89 2.06 25.80
C SER A 6 -21.66 2.94 24.56
N LEU A 7 -21.46 2.33 23.40
CA LEU A 7 -21.23 3.04 22.13
C LEU A 7 -22.37 4.02 21.81
N THR A 8 -23.61 3.59 22.09
CA THR A 8 -24.83 4.39 21.89
C THR A 8 -24.91 5.61 22.81
N GLU A 9 -24.33 5.53 24.00
CA GLU A 9 -24.28 6.64 24.96
C GLU A 9 -23.19 7.65 24.58
N GLY A 10 -22.06 7.17 24.02
CA GLY A 10 -21.01 8.03 23.47
C GLY A 10 -21.48 8.87 22.28
N ILE A 11 -22.30 8.31 21.38
CA ILE A 11 -22.78 9.00 20.18
C ILE A 11 -23.84 10.06 20.50
N LYS A 12 -24.68 9.86 21.53
CA LYS A 12 -25.68 10.86 21.94
C LYS A 12 -25.08 12.06 22.67
N SER A 13 -23.90 11.89 23.25
CA SER A 13 -23.24 12.90 24.07
C SER A 13 -22.27 13.80 23.27
N SER A 14 -22.20 13.64 21.94
CA SER A 14 -21.43 14.55 21.10
C SER A 14 -22.16 15.90 20.99
N PRO A 15 -21.48 17.04 21.20
CA PRO A 15 -22.05 18.34 20.85
C PRO A 15 -22.40 18.33 19.35
N SER A 16 -23.47 19.02 18.96
CA SER A 16 -23.83 19.21 17.55
C SER A 16 -22.73 20.00 16.86
N LEU A 17 -21.75 19.29 16.31
CA LEU A 17 -20.61 19.87 15.62
C LEU A 17 -21.09 20.39 14.27
N ASP A 18 -20.80 21.66 14.02
CA ASP A 18 -21.16 22.32 12.78
C ASP A 18 -20.39 21.68 11.60
N ALA A 19 -21.08 21.52 10.47
CA ALA A 19 -20.56 20.76 9.33
C ALA A 19 -19.29 21.39 8.75
N GLU A 20 -19.13 22.71 8.89
CA GLU A 20 -17.95 23.46 8.45
C GLU A 20 -16.70 23.13 9.28
N THR A 21 -16.86 23.01 10.60
CA THR A 21 -15.75 22.66 11.51
C THR A 21 -15.26 21.23 11.27
N VAL A 22 -16.19 20.30 11.00
CA VAL A 22 -15.84 18.92 10.65
C VAL A 22 -15.10 18.88 9.31
N LYS A 23 -15.54 19.64 8.31
CA LYS A 23 -14.85 19.73 7.02
C LYS A 23 -13.42 20.27 7.18
N GLN A 24 -13.22 21.34 7.95
CA GLN A 24 -11.88 21.89 8.18
C GLN A 24 -10.95 20.91 8.93
N PHE A 25 -11.49 20.12 9.88
CA PHE A 25 -10.71 19.10 10.57
C PHE A 25 -10.31 17.94 9.65
N VAL A 26 -11.19 17.52 8.74
CA VAL A 26 -10.91 16.45 7.77
C VAL A 26 -9.93 16.93 6.69
N HIS A 27 -10.04 18.18 6.27
CA HIS A 27 -9.26 18.74 5.16
C HIS A 27 -7.97 19.48 5.57
N GLN A 28 -7.62 19.54 6.87
CA GLN A 28 -6.37 20.12 7.44
C GLN A 28 -5.62 21.10 6.51
N GLY A 29 -6.23 22.24 6.21
CA GLY A 29 -5.57 23.35 5.51
C GLY A 29 -5.51 23.25 3.98
N GLN A 30 -6.36 22.45 3.33
CA GLN A 30 -6.52 22.50 1.88
C GLN A 30 -7.81 23.25 1.53
N ASP A 31 -7.65 24.49 1.06
CA ASP A 31 -8.75 25.35 0.62
C ASP A 31 -9.64 24.63 -0.42
N PRO A 32 -10.98 24.79 -0.36
CA PRO A 32 -11.88 24.19 -1.32
C PRO A 32 -11.91 25.02 -2.61
N GLU A 33 -11.24 24.56 -3.67
CA GLU A 33 -11.60 25.02 -5.01
C GLU A 33 -13.01 24.51 -5.37
N PRO A 34 -13.88 25.39 -5.89
CA PRO A 34 -15.26 25.03 -6.19
C PRO A 34 -15.34 24.02 -7.33
N ALA A 35 -16.18 23.01 -7.11
CA ALA A 35 -16.51 21.97 -8.07
C ALA A 35 -16.88 22.55 -9.44
N THR A 36 -16.07 22.24 -10.45
CA THR A 36 -16.50 22.26 -11.85
C THR A 36 -16.74 20.82 -12.30
N GLU A 37 -17.92 20.65 -12.84
CA GLU A 37 -18.60 19.45 -13.33
C GLU A 37 -17.72 18.42 -14.05
N THR A 38 -18.01 17.17 -13.71
CA THR A 38 -17.73 15.95 -14.46
C THR A 38 -17.90 16.12 -15.97
N LYS A 39 -16.78 16.15 -16.71
CA LYS A 39 -16.69 15.60 -18.05
C LYS A 39 -15.54 14.60 -18.07
N ILE A 40 -15.90 13.31 -18.07
CA ILE A 40 -15.00 12.22 -18.41
C ILE A 40 -14.66 12.41 -19.89
N ASN A 41 -13.60 13.17 -20.16
CA ASN A 41 -13.02 13.27 -21.48
C ASN A 41 -11.81 12.33 -21.50
N ALA A 42 -11.90 11.28 -22.31
CA ALA A 42 -10.79 10.39 -22.54
C ALA A 42 -9.62 11.20 -23.15
N LEU A 43 -8.54 11.38 -22.38
CA LEU A 43 -7.33 11.98 -22.94
C LEU A 43 -6.48 10.91 -23.66
N PRO A 44 -5.97 11.24 -24.86
CA PRO A 44 -5.06 10.38 -25.60
C PRO A 44 -3.72 10.25 -24.86
N GLN A 45 -3.15 9.04 -24.90
CA GLN A 45 -1.84 8.71 -24.34
C GLN A 45 -0.75 9.49 -25.08
N THR A 46 -0.38 10.65 -24.55
CA THR A 46 0.84 11.34 -24.98
C THR A 46 2.03 10.64 -24.35
N GLN A 47 2.75 9.86 -25.17
CA GLN A 47 4.03 9.27 -24.83
C GLN A 47 5.03 10.38 -24.53
N THR A 48 5.35 10.59 -23.26
CA THR A 48 6.52 11.35 -22.87
C THR A 48 7.69 10.38 -22.69
N THR A 49 8.57 10.38 -23.69
CA THR A 49 9.90 9.78 -23.59
C THR A 49 10.76 10.62 -22.66
N SER A 50 10.59 10.46 -21.35
CA SER A 50 11.55 10.93 -20.37
C SER A 50 12.37 9.73 -19.90
N SER A 51 13.62 9.66 -20.37
CA SER A 51 14.64 8.75 -19.85
C SER A 51 14.95 9.11 -18.40
N VAL A 52 14.16 8.55 -17.48
CA VAL A 52 14.42 8.62 -16.05
C VAL A 52 15.54 7.61 -15.76
N PRO A 53 16.62 8.00 -15.07
CA PRO A 53 17.61 7.03 -14.61
C PRO A 53 16.88 5.98 -13.78
N THR A 54 17.04 4.69 -14.11
CA THR A 54 16.47 3.54 -13.40
C THR A 54 16.83 3.63 -11.93
N ARG A 55 16.03 4.35 -11.15
CA ARG A 55 16.01 4.20 -9.70
C ARG A 55 15.57 2.76 -9.48
N LEU A 56 16.29 2.02 -8.63
CA LEU A 56 15.89 0.69 -8.15
C LEU A 56 14.56 0.82 -7.38
N GLY A 57 13.48 1.05 -8.13
CA GLY A 57 12.13 1.21 -7.63
C GLY A 57 11.49 -0.15 -7.56
N LYS A 58 10.93 -0.50 -6.41
CA LYS A 58 10.11 -1.69 -6.24
C LYS A 58 8.78 -1.44 -6.97
N VAL A 59 8.44 -2.29 -7.93
CA VAL A 59 7.18 -2.23 -8.71
C VAL A 59 6.20 -3.26 -8.14
N PRO A 60 4.92 -2.93 -7.93
CA PRO A 60 3.93 -3.92 -7.51
C PRO A 60 3.82 -5.03 -8.55
N PHE A 61 3.92 -6.27 -8.10
CA PHE A 61 3.89 -7.45 -8.95
C PHE A 61 2.92 -8.48 -8.37
N SER A 62 1.88 -8.81 -9.13
CA SER A 62 0.86 -9.78 -8.75
C SER A 62 1.00 -11.06 -9.56
N LEU A 63 1.13 -12.19 -8.87
CA LEU A 63 1.18 -13.53 -9.46
C LEU A 63 0.22 -14.46 -8.71
N ARG A 64 -0.25 -15.51 -9.40
CA ARG A 64 -0.85 -16.68 -8.72
C ARG A 64 0.23 -17.72 -8.48
N MET A 65 0.25 -18.30 -7.29
CA MET A 65 1.18 -19.38 -6.93
C MET A 65 0.44 -20.52 -6.25
N ARG A 66 1.06 -21.70 -6.19
CA ARG A 66 0.48 -22.86 -5.50
C ARG A 66 0.33 -22.59 -4.00
N THR A 67 -0.72 -23.15 -3.42
CA THR A 67 -1.10 -22.91 -2.01
C THR A 67 -0.02 -23.38 -1.04
N ASP A 68 0.61 -24.52 -1.30
CA ASP A 68 1.70 -25.07 -0.48
C ASP A 68 2.92 -24.14 -0.45
N TYR A 69 3.29 -23.56 -1.60
CA TYR A 69 4.38 -22.58 -1.68
C TYR A 69 4.05 -21.30 -0.93
N ALA A 70 2.82 -20.79 -1.06
CA ALA A 70 2.39 -19.60 -0.34
C ALA A 70 2.41 -19.80 1.19
N GLN A 71 2.00 -20.97 1.68
CA GLN A 71 2.03 -21.29 3.10
C GLN A 71 3.46 -21.44 3.62
N ALA A 72 4.31 -22.19 2.91
CA ALA A 72 5.71 -22.37 3.27
C ALA A 72 6.47 -21.04 3.28
N LEU A 73 6.26 -20.18 2.28
CA LEU A 73 6.91 -18.88 2.18
C LEU A 73 6.52 -17.94 3.34
N LYS A 74 5.24 -17.90 3.69
CA LYS A 74 4.76 -17.12 4.86
C LYS A 74 5.34 -17.63 6.17
N ARG A 75 5.39 -18.95 6.35
CA ARG A 75 6.00 -19.57 7.53
C ARG A 75 7.48 -19.23 7.63
N ALA A 76 8.23 -19.41 6.54
CA ALA A 76 9.67 -19.11 6.51
C ALA A 76 9.95 -17.62 6.77
N SER A 77 9.13 -16.72 6.22
CA SER A 77 9.21 -15.28 6.51
C SER A 77 9.03 -15.00 8.00
N LEU A 78 8.03 -15.58 8.63
CA LEU A 78 7.77 -15.41 10.07
C LEU A 78 8.90 -15.98 10.94
N GLU A 79 9.36 -17.20 10.67
CA GLU A 79 10.45 -17.85 11.41
C GLU A 79 11.71 -17.00 11.35
N ARG A 80 12.07 -16.48 10.16
CA ARG A 80 13.23 -15.60 10.00
C ARG A 80 13.06 -14.25 10.71
N GLN A 81 11.85 -13.70 10.75
CA GLN A 81 11.56 -12.49 11.52
C GLN A 81 11.80 -12.71 13.01
N LEU A 82 11.30 -13.83 13.56
CA LEU A 82 11.49 -14.20 14.96
C LEU A 82 12.96 -14.46 15.30
N SER A 83 13.71 -15.06 14.37
CA SER A 83 15.15 -15.29 14.53
C SER A 83 16.03 -14.06 14.22
N GLY A 84 15.45 -12.96 13.73
CA GLY A 84 16.19 -11.75 13.36
C GLY A 84 17.12 -11.91 12.14
N ILE A 85 16.88 -12.91 11.27
CA ILE A 85 17.73 -13.24 10.12
C ILE A 85 17.22 -12.51 8.87
N LYS A 86 18.09 -11.79 8.15
CA LYS A 86 17.74 -11.16 6.86
C LYS A 86 18.17 -12.06 5.68
N PRO A 87 17.39 -12.13 4.58
CA PRO A 87 16.09 -11.48 4.34
C PRO A 87 14.93 -12.18 5.05
N ASN A 88 13.98 -11.39 5.55
CA ASN A 88 12.83 -11.86 6.31
C ASN A 88 11.47 -11.44 5.73
N THR A 89 11.44 -10.53 4.77
CA THR A 89 10.19 -10.15 4.10
C THR A 89 9.89 -11.12 2.96
N LEU A 90 8.61 -11.32 2.67
CA LEU A 90 8.17 -12.15 1.53
C LEU A 90 8.81 -11.67 0.22
N GLN A 91 8.88 -10.36 0.01
CA GLN A 91 9.47 -9.76 -1.18
C GLN A 91 10.96 -10.09 -1.28
N ASP A 92 11.74 -9.82 -0.23
CA ASP A 92 13.20 -9.99 -0.30
C ASP A 92 13.58 -11.47 -0.42
N ILE A 93 12.83 -12.37 0.22
CA ILE A 93 13.03 -13.83 0.06
C ILE A 93 12.71 -14.25 -1.38
N MET A 94 11.64 -13.71 -1.97
CA MET A 94 11.26 -14.00 -3.35
C MET A 94 12.27 -13.45 -4.36
N GLU A 95 12.76 -12.22 -4.17
CA GLU A 95 13.81 -11.63 -5.00
C GLU A 95 15.10 -12.47 -4.94
N GLN A 96 15.54 -12.87 -3.74
CA GLN A 96 16.72 -13.73 -3.58
C GLN A 96 16.58 -15.08 -4.28
N ALA A 97 15.36 -15.63 -4.34
CA ALA A 97 15.11 -16.91 -5.01
C ALA A 97 15.03 -16.78 -6.54
N ILE A 98 14.50 -15.67 -7.06
CA ILE A 98 14.28 -15.47 -8.51
C ILE A 98 15.52 -14.89 -9.19
N GLU A 99 16.32 -14.08 -8.50
CA GLU A 99 17.54 -13.48 -9.03
C GLU A 99 18.49 -14.48 -9.72
N PRO A 100 18.88 -15.63 -9.12
CA PRO A 100 19.78 -16.57 -9.78
C PRO A 100 19.18 -17.15 -11.06
N TRP A 101 17.89 -17.49 -11.04
CA TRP A 101 17.20 -18.02 -12.22
C TRP A 101 17.19 -16.99 -13.36
N LEU A 102 16.97 -15.71 -13.07
CA LEU A 102 16.99 -14.64 -14.08
C LEU A 102 18.39 -14.41 -14.67
N LYS A 103 19.44 -14.48 -13.83
CA LYS A 103 20.83 -14.32 -14.28
C LYS A 103 21.27 -15.49 -15.15
N GLU A 104 20.96 -16.72 -14.75
CA GLU A 104 21.32 -17.93 -15.49
C GLU A 104 20.72 -17.95 -16.91
N HIS A 105 19.54 -17.35 -17.08
CA HIS A 105 18.85 -17.28 -18.37
C HIS A 105 19.12 -15.98 -19.15
N GLY A 106 19.99 -15.10 -18.63
CA GLY A 106 20.38 -13.85 -19.29
C GLY A 106 19.28 -12.78 -19.32
N TYR A 107 18.26 -12.87 -18.46
CA TYR A 107 17.21 -11.85 -18.33
C TYR A 107 17.64 -10.68 -17.43
N LEU A 108 18.65 -10.91 -16.59
CA LEU A 108 19.27 -9.90 -15.73
C LEU A 108 20.78 -9.90 -15.98
N PRO A 109 21.42 -8.73 -16.17
CA PRO A 109 22.87 -8.63 -16.37
C PRO A 109 23.68 -8.99 -15.12
#